data_AF-A0A718Y1P3-F1
#
_entry.id   AF-A0A718Y1P3-F1
#
_cell.length_a   1.000
_cell.length_b   1.000
_cell.length_c   1.000
_cell.angle_alpha   90.00
_cell.angle_beta   90.00
_cell.angle_gamma   90.00
#
_symmetry.space_group_name_H-M   'P 1'
#
loop_
_entity.id
_entity.type
_entity.pdbx_description
1 polymer ?
#
loop_
_entity_poly.entity_id
_entity_poly.type
_entity_poly.pdbx_seq_one_letter_code
_entity_poly.pdbx_strand_id
1 'polypeptide(L)'
;MLNSIFIIFCLIAVSAFFSISEISLAASRKIKLKLLADEGSINAQRVLKMQENPGMFFTVVQIGLNAVAILGGIVGDAAFSPAFSALFSHYMSPELSEQLSFILSFSLVTGLFILFADLTPKRIGMIAPEAVALRIINPMRFCLFVFRPLVWLFNGMANNIFRLFKIPMVRKDDITSDDIYAVVEAGALAGVLRKQEHELIENVFELESRTVPSSMTPRESIIWFDLHEDEQSLKKKVAEHPHSKFLVCNEDIDHIIGYVDSKDLLNRVLANQSMALNGGVQIRNTLIVPDTLTLSEALESFKTAGEDFAVIMNEYALVVGIITLNDVMTTLMGDLVGQGLEEQIVARDENSWLVDGGTPIDDVMRVLDIDEFPQSGNYETIGGFMMFMLRKIPKRTDSVKFSGYKFEVVDIDNYRIDQLLVTRLDNKSNVPAPKLPDAKDKEDSAA
;
A
#
# COMPACT_ATOMS: atom_id res chain seq x y z
N MET A 1 9.07 53.34 -36.12
CA MET A 1 8.07 52.94 -35.11
C MET A 1 7.14 51.84 -35.61
N LEU A 2 6.44 52.00 -36.74
CA LEU A 2 5.48 50.97 -37.23
C LEU A 2 6.10 49.57 -37.42
N ASN A 3 7.29 49.50 -38.05
CA ASN A 3 7.98 48.21 -38.26
C ASN A 3 8.37 47.54 -36.93
N SER A 4 8.84 48.30 -35.95
CA SER A 4 9.24 47.76 -34.64
C SER A 4 8.04 47.25 -33.85
N ILE A 5 6.91 47.97 -33.89
CA ILE A 5 5.66 47.53 -33.25
C ILE A 5 5.13 46.25 -33.89
N PHE A 6 5.19 46.14 -35.23
CA PHE A 6 4.81 44.93 -35.94
C PHE A 6 5.67 43.72 -35.52
N ILE A 7 6.99 43.92 -35.42
CA ILE A 7 7.91 42.86 -34.96
C ILE A 7 7.57 42.44 -33.52
N ILE A 8 7.30 43.38 -32.61
CA ILE A 8 6.91 43.08 -31.23
C ILE A 8 5.61 42.26 -31.19
N PHE A 9 4.61 42.64 -31.99
CA PHE A 9 3.36 41.89 -32.08
C PHE A 9 3.58 40.45 -32.58
N CYS A 10 4.41 40.27 -33.62
CA CYS A 10 4.80 38.95 -34.10
C CYS A 10 5.52 38.12 -33.02
N LEU A 11 6.45 38.74 -32.28
CA LEU A 11 7.17 38.08 -31.18
C LEU A 11 6.21 37.64 -30.07
N ILE A 12 5.28 38.52 -29.66
CA ILE A 12 4.24 38.17 -28.67
C ILE A 12 3.40 36.99 -29.16
N ALA A 13 2.99 36.98 -30.42
CA ALA A 13 2.20 35.87 -30.98
C ALA A 13 2.97 34.54 -30.99
N VAL A 14 4.25 34.56 -31.34
CA VAL A 14 5.10 33.35 -31.34
C VAL A 14 5.33 32.85 -29.92
N SER A 15 5.61 33.72 -28.96
CA SER A 15 5.76 33.32 -27.56
C SER A 15 4.44 32.82 -26.98
N ALA A 16 3.32 33.45 -27.31
CA ALA A 16 1.99 32.99 -26.90
C ALA A 16 1.70 31.58 -27.42
N PHE A 17 2.10 31.28 -28.67
CA PHE A 17 2.01 29.94 -29.24
C PHE A 17 2.82 28.91 -28.46
N PHE A 18 4.07 29.21 -28.08
CA PHE A 18 4.86 28.28 -27.27
C PHE A 18 4.28 28.09 -25.86
N SER A 19 3.85 29.18 -25.23
CA SER A 19 3.31 29.18 -23.87
C SER A 19 1.99 28.40 -23.77
N ILE A 20 1.08 28.55 -24.74
CA ILE A 20 -0.15 27.75 -24.79
C ILE A 20 0.13 26.27 -25.12
N SER A 21 1.15 25.99 -25.96
CA SER A 21 1.58 24.61 -26.28
C SER A 21 2.03 23.89 -25.01
N GLU A 22 2.86 24.55 -24.20
CA GLU A 22 3.41 24.01 -22.96
C GLU A 22 2.32 23.51 -22.01
N ILE A 23 1.41 24.42 -21.65
CA ILE A 23 0.35 24.13 -20.68
C ILE A 23 -0.69 23.17 -21.26
N SER A 24 -1.03 23.29 -22.54
CA SER A 24 -1.99 22.35 -23.15
C SER A 24 -1.47 20.92 -23.13
N LEU A 25 -0.17 20.68 -23.39
CA LEU A 25 0.41 19.34 -23.30
C LEU A 25 0.48 18.84 -21.86
N ALA A 26 0.90 19.71 -20.93
CA ALA A 26 1.06 19.35 -19.52
C ALA A 26 -0.27 19.08 -18.81
N ALA A 27 -1.32 19.86 -19.11
CA ALA A 27 -2.64 19.73 -18.50
C ALA A 27 -3.57 18.72 -19.21
N SER A 28 -3.17 18.18 -20.37
CA SER A 28 -3.98 17.20 -21.10
C SER A 28 -4.00 15.84 -20.41
N ARG A 29 -5.21 15.31 -20.15
CA ARG A 29 -5.38 14.00 -19.51
C ARG A 29 -5.12 12.84 -20.48
N LYS A 30 -4.21 11.93 -20.10
CA LYS A 30 -3.87 10.71 -20.88
C LYS A 30 -5.10 9.87 -21.24
N ILE A 31 -6.01 9.63 -20.29
CA ILE A 31 -7.22 8.80 -20.48
C ILE A 31 -8.11 9.35 -21.60
N LYS A 32 -8.38 10.66 -21.59
CA LYS A 32 -9.24 11.32 -22.58
C LYS A 32 -8.60 11.34 -23.97
N LEU A 33 -7.28 11.53 -24.05
CA LEU A 33 -6.55 11.43 -25.32
C LEU A 33 -6.54 10.00 -25.87
N LYS A 34 -6.49 8.98 -25.01
CA LYS A 34 -6.55 7.57 -25.41
C LYS A 34 -7.91 7.22 -26.00
N LEU A 35 -9.01 7.63 -25.36
CA LEU A 35 -10.36 7.52 -25.92
C LEU A 35 -10.46 8.14 -27.33
N LEU A 36 -9.99 9.38 -27.50
CA LEU A 36 -10.00 10.06 -28.80
C LEU A 36 -9.12 9.36 -29.85
N ALA A 37 -8.02 8.73 -29.42
CA ALA A 37 -7.14 7.96 -30.30
C ALA A 37 -7.80 6.66 -30.76
N ASP A 38 -8.52 5.97 -29.85
CA ASP A 38 -9.27 4.76 -30.12
C ASP A 38 -10.48 5.03 -31.04
N GLU A 39 -11.07 6.22 -30.93
CA GLU A 39 -12.09 6.76 -31.86
C GLU A 39 -11.52 7.14 -33.25
N GLY A 40 -10.20 7.01 -33.46
CA GLY A 40 -9.54 7.21 -34.76
C GLY A 40 -8.82 8.55 -34.94
N SER A 41 -8.66 9.37 -33.89
CA SER A 41 -7.92 10.64 -33.99
C SER A 41 -6.41 10.43 -34.06
N ILE A 42 -5.85 10.61 -35.26
CA ILE A 42 -4.39 10.55 -35.50
C ILE A 42 -3.64 11.61 -34.69
N ASN A 43 -4.24 12.79 -34.48
CA ASN A 43 -3.62 13.86 -33.70
C ASN A 43 -3.56 13.47 -32.21
N ALA A 44 -4.55 12.76 -31.68
CA ALA A 44 -4.54 12.30 -30.29
C ALA A 44 -3.40 11.29 -30.05
N GLN A 45 -3.20 10.36 -30.97
CA GLN A 45 -2.04 9.44 -30.94
C GLN A 45 -0.70 10.20 -30.95
N ARG A 46 -0.59 11.29 -31.74
CA ARG A 46 0.63 12.11 -31.78
C ARG A 46 0.88 12.85 -30.47
N VAL A 47 -0.17 13.38 -29.84
CA VAL A 47 -0.08 14.05 -28.53
C VAL A 47 0.34 13.04 -27.46
N LEU A 48 -0.26 11.84 -27.44
CA LEU A 48 0.12 10.76 -26.52
C LEU A 48 1.60 10.38 -26.64
N LYS A 49 2.08 10.14 -27.87
CA LYS A 49 3.51 9.86 -28.12
C LYS A 49 4.43 10.99 -27.64
N MET A 50 3.96 12.24 -27.72
CA MET A 50 4.71 13.39 -27.21
C MET A 50 4.71 13.44 -25.68
N GLN A 51 3.61 13.04 -25.02
CA GLN A 51 3.53 12.95 -23.55
C GLN A 51 4.37 11.81 -22.97
N GLU A 52 4.58 10.72 -23.71
CA GLU A 52 5.47 9.61 -23.29
C GLU A 52 6.94 10.05 -23.20
N ASN A 53 7.38 10.90 -24.13
CA ASN A 53 8.76 11.40 -24.18
C ASN A 53 8.79 12.94 -24.25
N PRO A 54 8.41 13.64 -23.16
CA PRO A 54 8.18 15.08 -23.22
C PRO A 54 9.47 15.91 -23.25
N GLY A 55 10.63 15.31 -22.99
CA GLY A 55 11.92 16.01 -22.87
C GLY A 55 12.23 16.90 -24.08
N MET A 56 12.18 16.35 -25.31
CA MET A 56 12.46 17.14 -26.53
C MET A 56 11.46 18.27 -26.74
N PHE A 57 10.19 18.05 -26.39
CA PHE A 57 9.15 19.07 -26.50
C PHE A 57 9.43 20.25 -25.57
N PHE A 58 9.67 19.99 -24.28
CA PHE A 58 9.96 21.04 -23.30
C PHE A 58 11.23 21.81 -23.67
N THR A 59 12.27 21.14 -24.16
CA THR A 59 13.49 21.81 -24.63
C THR A 59 13.18 22.81 -25.76
N VAL A 60 12.39 22.42 -26.77
CA VAL A 60 12.05 23.34 -27.89
C VAL A 60 11.21 24.50 -27.41
N VAL A 61 10.18 24.25 -26.60
CA VAL A 61 9.33 25.30 -26.03
C VAL A 61 10.17 26.30 -25.24
N GLN A 62 11.03 25.81 -24.34
CA GLN A 62 11.84 26.67 -23.47
C GLN A 62 12.82 27.52 -24.27
N ILE A 63 13.46 26.95 -25.29
CA ILE A 63 14.34 27.69 -26.20
C ILE A 63 13.54 28.76 -26.93
N GLY A 64 12.37 28.43 -27.46
CA GLY A 64 11.48 29.36 -28.15
C GLY A 64 11.06 30.53 -27.26
N LEU A 65 10.55 30.24 -26.07
CA LEU A 65 10.12 31.25 -25.09
C LEU A 65 11.28 32.17 -24.69
N ASN A 66 12.42 31.61 -24.32
CA ASN A 66 13.59 32.40 -23.90
C ASN A 66 14.15 33.25 -25.05
N ALA A 67 14.27 32.70 -26.26
CA ALA A 67 14.77 33.42 -27.41
C ALA A 67 13.85 34.60 -27.78
N VAL A 68 12.54 34.35 -27.80
CA VAL A 68 11.54 35.37 -28.14
C VAL A 68 11.44 36.45 -27.06
N ALA A 69 11.59 36.09 -25.77
CA ALA A 69 11.64 37.05 -24.67
C ALA A 69 12.86 37.98 -24.77
N ILE A 70 14.06 37.44 -25.05
CA ILE A 70 15.29 38.23 -25.20
C ILE A 70 15.19 39.16 -26.42
N LEU A 71 14.75 38.62 -27.57
CA LEU A 71 14.56 39.42 -28.79
C LEU A 71 13.48 40.50 -28.58
N GLY A 72 12.40 40.16 -27.86
CA GLY A 72 11.34 41.08 -27.49
C GLY A 72 11.84 42.24 -26.65
N GLY A 73 12.70 41.98 -25.67
CA GLY A 73 13.35 43.01 -24.86
C GLY A 73 14.22 43.95 -25.69
N ILE A 74 15.08 43.41 -26.56
CA ILE A 74 15.98 44.20 -27.42
C ILE A 74 15.19 45.06 -28.41
N VAL A 75 14.23 44.47 -29.12
CA VAL A 75 13.41 45.19 -30.11
C VAL A 75 12.49 46.19 -29.43
N GLY A 76 11.93 45.83 -28.27
CA GLY A 76 11.06 46.68 -27.48
C GLY A 76 11.78 47.92 -26.98
N ASP A 77 13.01 47.76 -26.47
CA ASP A 77 13.83 48.89 -26.06
C ASP A 77 14.08 49.87 -27.21
N ALA A 78 14.55 49.36 -28.35
CA ALA A 78 14.79 50.16 -29.55
C ALA A 78 13.51 50.83 -30.11
N ALA A 79 12.33 50.29 -29.83
CA ALA A 79 11.05 50.81 -30.31
C ALA A 79 10.50 51.95 -29.43
N PHE A 80 10.55 51.78 -28.11
CA PHE A 80 9.86 52.65 -27.16
C PHE A 80 10.80 53.64 -26.45
N SER A 81 12.08 53.30 -26.25
CA SER A 81 13.05 54.17 -25.58
C SER A 81 13.23 55.53 -26.27
N PRO A 82 13.32 55.62 -27.62
CA PRO A 82 13.38 56.92 -28.31
C PRO A 82 12.10 57.76 -28.15
N ALA A 83 10.94 57.12 -28.03
CA ALA A 83 9.66 57.79 -27.88
C ALA A 83 9.51 58.41 -26.49
N PHE A 84 9.91 57.67 -25.46
CA PHE A 84 9.95 58.17 -24.09
C PHE A 84 11.02 59.24 -23.92
N SER A 85 12.19 59.09 -24.55
CA SER A 85 13.26 60.09 -24.47
C SER A 85 12.84 61.41 -25.10
N ALA A 86 12.13 61.38 -26.24
CA ALA A 86 11.55 62.59 -26.83
C ALA A 86 10.53 63.28 -25.90
N LEU A 87 9.73 62.50 -25.17
CA LEU A 87 8.73 63.02 -24.23
C LEU A 87 9.37 63.64 -22.97
N PHE A 88 10.38 63.00 -22.40
CA PHE A 88 11.06 63.46 -21.17
C PHE A 88 12.10 64.55 -21.41
N SER A 89 12.62 64.68 -22.65
CA SER A 89 13.57 65.74 -23.02
C SER A 89 13.02 67.16 -22.80
N HIS A 90 11.70 67.31 -22.70
CA HIS A 90 11.04 68.60 -22.45
C HIS A 90 11.05 69.04 -20.98
N TYR A 91 11.26 68.11 -20.04
CA TYR A 91 11.05 68.36 -18.61
C TYR A 91 12.29 68.07 -17.74
N MET A 92 13.32 67.40 -18.27
CA MET A 92 14.41 66.83 -17.48
C MET A 92 15.77 66.99 -18.19
N SER A 93 16.87 66.82 -17.45
CA SER A 93 18.22 66.81 -18.02
C SER A 93 18.43 65.61 -18.96
N PRO A 94 19.30 65.72 -19.99
CA PRO A 94 19.46 64.68 -21.01
C PRO A 94 19.81 63.30 -20.45
N GLU A 95 20.69 63.27 -19.44
CA GLU A 95 21.15 62.02 -18.80
C GLU A 95 20.04 61.30 -18.02
N LEU A 96 19.23 62.05 -17.25
CA LEU A 96 18.11 61.49 -16.49
C LEU A 96 16.96 61.06 -17.41
N SER A 97 16.74 61.80 -18.51
CA SER A 97 15.73 61.48 -19.52
C SER A 97 16.02 60.14 -20.19
N GLU A 98 17.26 59.88 -20.59
CA GLU A 98 17.65 58.63 -21.26
C GLU A 98 17.52 57.41 -20.32
N GLN A 99 17.99 57.54 -19.07
CA GLN A 99 17.91 56.45 -18.10
C GLN A 99 16.46 56.09 -17.73
N LEU A 100 15.59 57.09 -17.48
CA LEU A 100 14.18 56.85 -17.18
C LEU A 100 13.42 56.29 -18.39
N SER A 101 13.76 56.73 -19.60
CA SER A 101 13.16 56.22 -20.84
C SER A 101 13.46 54.74 -21.05
N PHE A 102 14.71 54.32 -20.82
CA PHE A 102 15.10 52.93 -20.88
C PHE A 102 14.34 52.09 -19.84
N ILE A 103 14.29 52.51 -18.58
CA ILE A 103 13.61 51.77 -17.50
C ILE A 103 12.11 51.62 -17.81
N LEU A 104 11.46 52.70 -18.25
CA LEU A 104 10.03 52.69 -18.55
C LEU A 104 9.73 51.84 -19.80
N SER A 105 10.55 51.94 -20.84
CA SER A 105 10.50 51.12 -22.05
C SER A 105 10.63 49.64 -21.71
N PHE A 106 11.68 49.27 -20.97
CA PHE A 106 11.93 47.90 -20.54
C PHE A 106 10.79 47.35 -19.69
N SER A 107 10.28 48.12 -18.72
CA SER A 107 9.17 47.73 -17.86
C SER A 107 7.87 47.52 -18.65
N LEU A 108 7.55 48.42 -19.58
CA LEU A 108 6.38 48.32 -20.44
C LEU A 108 6.43 47.07 -21.34
N VAL A 109 7.56 46.84 -22.00
CA VAL A 109 7.75 45.69 -22.90
C VAL A 109 7.70 44.40 -22.10
N THR A 110 8.39 44.34 -20.95
CA THR A 110 8.35 43.17 -20.07
C THR A 110 6.94 42.88 -19.58
N GLY A 111 6.19 43.91 -19.18
CA GLY A 111 4.78 43.79 -18.79
C GLY A 111 3.89 43.26 -19.92
N LEU A 112 4.07 43.76 -21.15
CA LEU A 112 3.35 43.26 -22.33
C LEU A 112 3.64 41.78 -22.61
N PHE A 113 4.89 41.35 -22.54
CA PHE A 113 5.26 39.94 -22.73
C PHE A 113 4.72 39.05 -21.61
N ILE A 114 4.88 39.43 -20.35
CA ILE A 114 4.33 38.65 -19.23
C ILE A 114 2.82 38.51 -19.36
N LEU A 115 2.10 39.59 -19.68
CA LEU A 115 0.64 39.55 -19.73
C LEU A 115 0.12 38.78 -20.96
N PHE A 116 0.57 39.16 -22.16
CA PHE A 116 0.00 38.67 -23.42
C PHE A 116 0.73 37.49 -24.02
N ALA A 117 2.03 37.36 -23.77
CA ALA A 117 2.83 36.27 -24.31
C ALA A 117 2.93 35.07 -23.37
N ASP A 118 2.71 35.26 -22.06
CA ASP A 118 2.82 34.20 -21.06
C ASP A 118 1.52 33.94 -20.27
N LEU A 119 1.08 34.86 -19.41
CA LEU A 119 -0.04 34.61 -18.49
C LEU A 119 -1.37 34.34 -19.20
N THR A 120 -1.72 35.17 -20.19
CA THR A 120 -3.01 35.03 -20.89
C THR A 120 -3.07 33.73 -21.71
N PRO A 121 -2.05 33.39 -22.54
CA PRO A 121 -2.04 32.14 -23.28
C PRO A 121 -2.07 30.90 -22.38
N LYS A 122 -1.35 30.89 -21.26
CA LYS A 122 -1.40 29.78 -20.29
C LYS A 122 -2.80 29.56 -19.74
N ARG A 123 -3.50 30.64 -19.36
CA ARG A 123 -4.89 30.55 -18.90
C ARG A 123 -5.82 29.96 -19.96
N ILE A 124 -5.66 30.35 -21.22
CA ILE A 124 -6.44 29.79 -22.33
C ILE A 124 -6.13 28.30 -22.51
N GLY A 125 -4.86 27.91 -22.42
CA GLY A 125 -4.42 26.52 -22.51
C GLY A 125 -5.01 25.62 -21.43
N MET A 126 -5.28 26.14 -20.23
CA MET A 126 -5.87 25.38 -19.13
C MET A 126 -7.38 25.11 -19.28
N ILE A 127 -8.12 25.95 -20.00
CA ILE A 127 -9.59 25.82 -20.11
C ILE A 127 -9.97 24.56 -20.90
N ALA A 128 -9.27 24.32 -22.02
CA ALA A 128 -9.55 23.19 -22.91
C ALA A 128 -8.24 22.57 -23.42
N PRO A 129 -7.42 21.96 -22.54
CA PRO A 129 -6.07 21.55 -22.86
C PRO A 129 -6.02 20.52 -23.98
N GLU A 130 -6.94 19.55 -23.99
CA GLU A 130 -6.92 18.48 -25.00
C GLU A 130 -7.25 19.02 -26.41
N ALA A 131 -8.27 19.89 -26.52
CA ALA A 131 -8.66 20.48 -27.80
C ALA A 131 -7.55 21.37 -28.37
N VAL A 132 -6.85 22.11 -27.51
CA VAL A 132 -5.73 22.97 -27.88
C VAL A 132 -4.52 22.13 -28.30
N ALA A 133 -4.16 21.11 -27.52
CA ALA A 133 -3.04 20.20 -27.83
C ALA A 133 -3.23 19.51 -29.19
N LEU A 134 -4.45 19.05 -29.51
CA LEU A 134 -4.78 18.41 -30.78
C LEU A 134 -4.62 19.34 -32.00
N ARG A 135 -4.85 20.65 -31.83
CA ARG A 135 -4.67 21.64 -32.91
C ARG A 135 -3.21 22.01 -33.09
N ILE A 136 -2.47 22.12 -31.97
CA ILE A 136 -1.11 22.65 -31.95
C ILE A 136 -0.06 21.58 -32.26
N ILE A 137 -0.37 20.29 -32.10
CA ILE A 137 0.58 19.20 -32.31
C ILE A 137 1.27 19.23 -33.68
N ASN A 138 0.56 19.63 -34.75
CA ASN A 138 1.12 19.65 -36.10
C ASN A 138 2.10 20.82 -36.30
N PRO A 139 1.74 22.10 -36.01
CA PRO A 139 2.70 23.20 -35.96
C PRO A 139 3.91 22.91 -35.07
N MET A 140 3.69 22.31 -33.90
CA MET A 140 4.78 22.03 -32.97
C MET A 140 5.76 20.98 -33.52
N ARG A 141 5.27 19.98 -34.27
CA ARG A 141 6.16 19.02 -34.94
C ARG A 141 7.07 19.67 -35.98
N PHE A 142 6.59 20.71 -36.67
CA PHE A 142 7.45 21.50 -37.56
C PHE A 142 8.53 22.23 -36.77
N CYS A 143 8.18 22.87 -35.64
CA CYS A 143 9.17 23.48 -34.75
C CYS A 143 10.20 22.45 -34.23
N LEU A 144 9.75 21.27 -33.80
CA LEU A 144 10.63 20.18 -33.36
C LEU A 144 11.61 19.73 -34.45
N PHE A 145 11.17 19.71 -35.71
CA PHE A 145 12.04 19.39 -36.83
C PHE A 145 13.10 20.48 -37.06
N VAL A 146 12.71 21.75 -37.03
CA VAL A 146 13.62 22.90 -37.22
C VAL A 146 14.63 23.02 -36.08
N PHE A 147 14.20 22.87 -34.83
CA PHE A 147 15.05 22.98 -33.65
C PHE A 147 15.80 21.69 -33.29
N ARG A 148 15.61 20.61 -34.05
CA ARG A 148 16.26 19.30 -33.81
C ARG A 148 17.78 19.36 -33.58
N PRO A 149 18.60 20.06 -34.39
CA PRO A 149 20.05 20.10 -34.16
C PRO A 149 20.41 20.79 -32.84
N LEU A 150 19.67 21.82 -32.48
CA LEU A 150 19.86 22.56 -31.24
C LEU A 150 19.47 21.70 -30.03
N VAL A 151 18.32 21.01 -30.11
CA VAL A 151 17.86 20.07 -29.06
C VAL A 151 18.87 18.95 -28.85
N TRP A 152 19.43 18.38 -29.92
CA TRP A 152 20.45 17.34 -29.81
C TRP A 152 21.68 17.82 -29.04
N LEU A 153 22.15 19.05 -29.31
CA LEU A 153 23.27 19.66 -28.59
C LEU A 153 22.95 19.84 -27.09
N PHE A 154 21.81 20.47 -26.77
CA PHE A 154 21.43 20.73 -25.38
C PHE A 154 21.11 19.47 -24.58
N ASN A 155 20.41 18.49 -25.16
CA ASN A 155 20.17 17.20 -24.51
C ASN A 155 21.45 16.39 -24.35
N GLY A 156 22.38 16.47 -25.31
CA GLY A 156 23.70 15.86 -25.17
C GLY A 156 24.47 16.42 -23.97
N MET A 157 24.46 17.75 -23.81
CA MET A 157 25.07 18.41 -22.65
C MET A 157 24.36 18.03 -21.34
N ALA A 158 23.04 18.04 -21.31
CA ALA A 158 22.26 17.63 -20.14
C ALA A 158 22.59 16.19 -19.74
N ASN A 159 22.57 15.25 -20.68
CA ASN A 159 22.88 13.84 -20.42
C ASN A 159 24.31 13.65 -19.88
N ASN A 160 25.27 14.44 -20.34
CA ASN A 160 26.63 14.42 -19.80
C ASN A 160 26.68 14.93 -18.35
N ILE A 161 25.89 15.94 -18.00
CA ILE A 161 25.73 16.42 -16.61
C ILE A 161 25.09 15.31 -15.75
N PHE A 162 23.98 14.70 -16.19
CA PHE A 162 23.35 13.60 -15.46
C PHE A 162 24.30 12.42 -15.23
N ARG A 163 25.12 12.07 -16.25
CA ARG A 163 26.17 11.05 -16.11
C ARG A 163 27.26 11.45 -15.11
N LEU A 164 27.67 12.72 -15.10
CA LEU A 164 28.67 13.24 -14.15
C LEU A 164 28.17 13.12 -12.70
N PHE A 165 26.88 13.38 -12.47
CA PHE A 165 26.25 13.31 -11.14
C PHE A 165 25.64 11.93 -10.80
N LYS A 166 25.78 10.92 -11.68
CA LYS A 166 25.22 9.56 -11.50
C LYS A 166 23.72 9.52 -11.20
N ILE A 167 22.96 10.48 -11.72
CA ILE A 167 21.51 10.54 -11.53
C ILE A 167 20.84 9.62 -12.58
N PRO A 168 19.93 8.70 -12.18
CA PRO A 168 19.25 7.82 -13.12
C PRO A 168 18.39 8.63 -14.11
N MET A 169 18.57 8.39 -15.41
CA MET A 169 17.90 9.15 -16.49
C MET A 169 16.50 8.62 -16.84
N VAL A 170 16.08 7.51 -16.23
CA VAL A 170 14.77 6.89 -16.44
C VAL A 170 14.20 6.55 -15.07
N ARG A 171 12.98 6.99 -14.79
CA ARG A 171 12.22 6.53 -13.62
C ARG A 171 11.87 5.07 -13.87
N LYS A 172 12.39 4.16 -13.04
CA LYS A 172 11.90 2.78 -13.01
C LYS A 172 10.54 2.83 -12.33
N ASP A 173 9.49 2.65 -13.10
CA ASP A 173 8.19 2.30 -12.55
C ASP A 173 8.23 0.78 -12.33
N ASP A 174 8.88 0.36 -11.24
CA ASP A 174 8.81 -1.03 -10.79
C ASP A 174 7.40 -1.23 -10.20
N ILE A 175 6.59 -2.10 -10.83
CA ILE A 175 5.23 -2.41 -10.38
C ILE A 175 5.34 -3.21 -9.09
N THR A 176 4.75 -2.71 -8.00
CA THR A 176 4.71 -3.40 -6.71
C THR A 176 3.44 -4.25 -6.55
N SER A 177 3.41 -5.14 -5.55
CA SER A 177 2.19 -5.87 -5.18
C SER A 177 1.04 -4.90 -4.83
N ASP A 178 1.36 -3.79 -4.16
CA ASP A 178 0.40 -2.73 -3.83
C ASP A 178 -0.20 -2.07 -5.08
N ASP A 179 0.61 -1.87 -6.14
CA ASP A 179 0.10 -1.33 -7.41
C ASP A 179 -0.89 -2.30 -8.07
N ILE A 180 -0.64 -3.61 -7.98
CA ILE A 180 -1.56 -4.64 -8.49
C ILE A 180 -2.83 -4.67 -7.64
N TYR A 181 -2.69 -4.60 -6.32
CA TYR A 181 -3.83 -4.54 -5.39
C TYR A 181 -4.74 -3.35 -5.70
N ALA A 182 -4.18 -2.16 -5.89
CA ALA A 182 -4.92 -0.95 -6.24
C ALA A 182 -5.67 -1.08 -7.58
N VAL A 183 -5.12 -1.80 -8.56
CA VAL A 183 -5.80 -2.08 -9.83
C VAL A 183 -6.96 -3.05 -9.65
N VAL A 184 -6.80 -4.10 -8.84
CA VAL A 184 -7.86 -5.06 -8.52
C VAL A 184 -9.00 -4.37 -7.76
N GLU A 185 -8.67 -3.55 -6.76
CA GLU A 185 -9.63 -2.76 -5.98
C GLU A 185 -10.40 -1.78 -6.89
N ALA A 186 -9.71 -1.06 -7.77
CA ALA A 186 -10.37 -0.19 -8.75
C ALA A 186 -11.33 -0.96 -9.68
N GLY A 187 -10.97 -2.20 -10.05
CA GLY A 187 -11.83 -3.10 -10.83
C GLY A 187 -13.08 -3.56 -10.06
N ALA A 188 -12.94 -3.82 -8.75
CA ALA A 188 -14.05 -4.16 -7.86
C ALA A 188 -15.01 -2.97 -7.68
N LEU A 189 -14.48 -1.76 -7.42
CA LEU A 189 -15.27 -0.53 -7.31
C LEU A 189 -16.00 -0.17 -8.61
N ALA A 190 -15.40 -0.49 -9.77
CA ALA A 190 -16.03 -0.34 -11.08
C ALA A 190 -17.13 -1.38 -11.36
N GLY A 191 -17.36 -2.34 -10.46
CA GLY A 191 -18.37 -3.38 -10.58
C GLY A 191 -18.02 -4.49 -11.59
N VAL A 192 -16.76 -4.55 -12.03
CA VAL A 192 -16.28 -5.59 -12.96
C VAL A 192 -15.99 -6.89 -12.20
N LEU A 193 -15.50 -6.77 -10.98
CA LEU A 193 -15.16 -7.89 -10.10
C LEU A 193 -16.22 -8.06 -9.01
N ARG A 194 -16.58 -9.31 -8.70
CA ARG A 194 -17.49 -9.60 -7.58
C ARG A 194 -16.73 -9.51 -6.26
N LYS A 195 -17.43 -9.21 -5.15
CA LYS A 195 -16.82 -9.13 -3.80
C LYS A 195 -16.06 -10.41 -3.42
N GLN A 196 -16.64 -11.57 -3.71
CA GLN A 196 -16.02 -12.88 -3.43
C GLN A 196 -14.73 -13.10 -4.23
N GLU A 197 -14.66 -12.60 -5.46
CA GLU A 197 -13.47 -12.71 -6.31
C GLU A 197 -12.38 -11.74 -5.82
N HIS A 198 -12.78 -10.56 -5.33
CA HIS A 198 -11.87 -9.60 -4.70
C HIS A 198 -11.22 -10.18 -3.45
N GLU A 199 -12.02 -10.73 -2.54
CA GLU A 199 -11.57 -11.35 -1.29
C GLU A 199 -10.59 -12.50 -1.54
N LEU A 200 -10.87 -13.35 -2.53
CA LEU A 200 -9.96 -14.45 -2.88
C LEU A 200 -8.61 -13.94 -3.39
N ILE A 201 -8.62 -12.89 -4.23
CA ILE A 201 -7.37 -12.30 -4.74
C ILE A 201 -6.58 -11.65 -3.61
N GLU A 202 -7.25 -10.95 -2.69
CA GLU A 202 -6.63 -10.37 -1.49
C GLU A 202 -5.98 -11.46 -0.62
N ASN A 203 -6.71 -12.52 -0.30
CA ASN A 203 -6.20 -13.63 0.51
C ASN A 203 -4.99 -14.32 -0.16
N VAL A 204 -4.94 -14.38 -1.51
CA VAL A 204 -3.75 -14.91 -2.23
C VAL A 204 -2.50 -14.08 -1.93
N PHE A 205 -2.62 -12.75 -1.90
CA PHE A 205 -1.49 -11.88 -1.54
C PHE A 205 -1.14 -12.02 -0.04
N GLU A 206 -2.12 -12.21 0.84
CA GLU A 206 -1.87 -12.44 2.27
C GLU A 206 -1.09 -13.73 2.52
N LEU A 207 -1.28 -14.79 1.73
CA LEU A 207 -0.50 -16.03 1.90
C LEU A 207 1.00 -15.84 1.68
N GLU A 208 1.42 -14.82 0.91
CA GLU A 208 2.84 -14.50 0.68
C GLU A 208 3.46 -13.71 1.84
N SER A 209 2.66 -12.99 2.64
CA SER A 209 3.15 -12.21 3.77
C SER A 209 2.97 -12.91 5.12
N ARG A 210 1.92 -13.72 5.26
CA ARG A 210 1.62 -14.45 6.50
C ARG A 210 2.54 -15.64 6.71
N THR A 211 3.10 -15.73 7.90
CA THR A 211 3.92 -16.87 8.32
C THR A 211 3.05 -18.03 8.80
N VAL A 212 3.60 -19.23 8.76
CA VAL A 212 2.95 -20.46 9.22
C VAL A 212 2.43 -20.37 10.68
N PRO A 213 3.15 -19.76 11.65
CA PRO A 213 2.67 -19.58 13.01
C PRO A 213 1.34 -18.82 13.16
N SER A 214 0.96 -17.99 12.19
CA SER A 214 -0.32 -17.26 12.22
C SER A 214 -1.54 -18.18 12.08
N SER A 215 -1.42 -19.31 11.37
CA SER A 215 -2.55 -20.20 11.05
C SER A 215 -2.35 -21.64 11.57
N MET A 216 -1.29 -21.90 12.32
CA MET A 216 -1.02 -23.23 12.88
C MET A 216 -1.87 -23.53 14.12
N THR A 217 -2.04 -24.82 14.43
CA THR A 217 -2.43 -25.22 15.78
C THR A 217 -1.20 -25.11 16.69
N PRO A 218 -1.20 -24.25 17.73
CA PRO A 218 -0.06 -24.03 18.60
C PRO A 218 0.30 -25.28 19.42
N ARG A 219 1.58 -25.44 19.78
CA ARG A 219 2.14 -26.56 20.56
C ARG A 219 1.25 -27.04 21.72
N GLU A 220 0.81 -26.11 22.55
CA GLU A 220 0.03 -26.40 23.77
C GLU A 220 -1.39 -26.94 23.48
N SER A 221 -1.90 -26.68 22.27
CA SER A 221 -3.22 -27.12 21.81
C SER A 221 -3.14 -28.43 21.00
N ILE A 222 -1.96 -29.01 20.82
CA ILE A 222 -1.79 -30.26 20.07
C ILE A 222 -2.22 -31.45 20.93
N ILE A 223 -3.17 -32.23 20.41
CA ILE A 223 -3.50 -33.55 20.93
C ILE A 223 -2.63 -34.59 20.22
N TRP A 224 -1.72 -35.23 20.95
CA TRP A 224 -0.78 -36.22 20.44
C TRP A 224 -0.82 -37.53 21.25
N PHE A 225 -0.29 -38.59 20.66
CA PHE A 225 -0.17 -39.91 21.27
C PHE A 225 1.27 -40.23 21.64
N ASP A 226 1.46 -40.79 22.83
CA ASP A 226 2.74 -41.37 23.20
C ASP A 226 2.84 -42.79 22.61
N LEU A 227 4.03 -43.15 22.10
CA LEU A 227 4.29 -44.46 21.47
C LEU A 227 4.01 -45.65 22.41
N HIS A 228 4.13 -45.43 23.71
CA HIS A 228 3.92 -46.43 24.76
C HIS A 228 2.60 -46.22 25.53
N GLU A 229 1.72 -45.35 25.03
CA GLU A 229 0.42 -45.07 25.61
C GLU A 229 -0.50 -46.29 25.57
N ASP A 230 -1.31 -46.47 26.61
CA ASP A 230 -2.24 -47.58 26.72
C ASP A 230 -3.44 -47.42 25.76
N GLU A 231 -3.98 -48.56 25.31
CA GLU A 231 -5.07 -48.56 24.33
C GLU A 231 -6.35 -47.87 24.82
N GLN A 232 -6.61 -47.87 26.13
CA GLN A 232 -7.80 -47.22 26.69
C GLN A 232 -7.67 -45.70 26.67
N SER A 233 -6.49 -45.18 27.00
CA SER A 233 -6.17 -43.75 26.89
C SER A 233 -6.25 -43.27 25.44
N LEU A 234 -5.69 -44.04 24.49
CA LEU A 234 -5.82 -43.73 23.06
C LEU A 234 -7.29 -43.66 22.61
N LYS A 235 -8.12 -44.65 22.98
CA LYS A 235 -9.58 -44.64 22.69
C LYS A 235 -10.25 -43.41 23.28
N LYS A 236 -9.89 -43.04 24.50
CA LYS A 236 -10.44 -41.88 25.20
C LYS A 236 -10.09 -40.58 24.46
N LYS A 237 -8.82 -40.36 24.11
CA LYS A 237 -8.38 -39.17 23.35
C LYS A 237 -9.10 -39.06 22.00
N VAL A 238 -9.21 -40.17 21.25
CA VAL A 238 -9.91 -40.18 19.96
C VAL A 238 -11.40 -39.85 20.12
N ALA A 239 -12.03 -40.34 21.19
CA ALA A 239 -13.44 -40.08 21.46
C ALA A 239 -13.72 -38.65 21.92
N GLU A 240 -12.81 -38.07 22.72
CA GLU A 240 -12.92 -36.69 23.23
C GLU A 240 -12.55 -35.66 22.14
N HIS A 241 -11.59 -35.98 21.28
CA HIS A 241 -11.07 -35.10 20.25
C HIS A 241 -11.12 -35.79 18.88
N PRO A 242 -12.20 -35.67 18.09
CA PRO A 242 -12.40 -36.42 16.86
C PRO A 242 -11.60 -35.85 15.66
N HIS A 243 -10.27 -35.76 15.79
CA HIS A 243 -9.39 -35.33 14.70
C HIS A 243 -9.17 -36.44 13.66
N SER A 244 -8.87 -36.05 12.42
CA SER A 244 -8.56 -37.00 11.35
C SER A 244 -7.18 -37.63 11.48
N LYS A 245 -6.23 -36.89 12.08
CA LYS A 245 -4.84 -37.33 12.27
C LYS A 245 -4.37 -36.97 13.66
N PHE A 246 -3.53 -37.83 14.22
CA PHE A 246 -2.89 -37.61 15.50
C PHE A 246 -1.38 -37.76 15.35
N LEU A 247 -0.64 -36.81 15.91
CA LEU A 247 0.81 -36.89 16.00
C LEU A 247 1.19 -38.01 16.97
N VAL A 248 2.21 -38.79 16.64
CA VAL A 248 2.79 -39.83 17.50
C VAL A 248 4.20 -39.43 17.86
N CYS A 249 4.45 -39.30 19.16
CA CYS A 249 5.75 -38.95 19.70
C CYS A 249 6.19 -39.98 20.75
N ASN A 250 7.45 -39.89 21.19
CA ASN A 250 8.01 -40.76 22.20
C ASN A 250 8.46 -39.95 23.42
N GLU A 251 7.83 -40.16 24.57
CA GLU A 251 8.06 -39.49 25.86
C GLU A 251 7.66 -38.01 25.89
N ASP A 252 8.08 -37.22 24.90
CA ASP A 252 7.73 -35.82 24.74
C ASP A 252 7.31 -35.50 23.30
N ILE A 253 6.73 -34.32 23.09
CA ILE A 253 6.23 -33.88 21.78
C ILE A 253 7.36 -33.56 20.79
N ASP A 254 8.58 -33.31 21.26
CA ASP A 254 9.74 -32.96 20.42
C ASP A 254 10.36 -34.20 19.74
N HIS A 255 10.20 -35.38 20.34
CA HIS A 255 10.61 -36.66 19.75
C HIS A 255 9.54 -37.26 18.85
N ILE A 256 9.34 -36.65 17.68
CA ILE A 256 8.35 -37.06 16.69
C ILE A 256 8.73 -38.40 16.04
N ILE A 257 7.79 -39.35 16.06
CA ILE A 257 7.89 -40.61 15.30
C ILE A 257 7.15 -40.50 13.96
N GLY A 258 6.00 -39.80 13.95
CA GLY A 258 5.20 -39.58 12.76
C GLY A 258 3.75 -39.24 13.11
N TYR A 259 2.80 -39.64 12.27
CA TYR A 259 1.37 -39.48 12.54
C TYR A 259 0.57 -40.74 12.21
N VAL A 260 -0.64 -40.85 12.76
CA VAL A 260 -1.60 -41.91 12.48
C VAL A 260 -2.95 -41.32 12.06
N ASP A 261 -3.61 -41.96 11.09
CA ASP A 261 -4.96 -41.59 10.66
C ASP A 261 -6.00 -42.24 11.59
N SER A 262 -6.97 -41.46 12.06
CA SER A 262 -8.02 -41.96 12.94
C SER A 262 -8.93 -42.97 12.25
N LYS A 263 -9.04 -42.94 10.92
CA LYS A 263 -9.74 -43.97 10.13
C LYS A 263 -8.99 -45.30 10.16
N ASP A 264 -7.66 -45.27 10.11
CA ASP A 264 -6.84 -46.49 10.20
C ASP A 264 -6.96 -47.12 11.60
N LEU A 265 -7.02 -46.29 12.64
CA LEU A 265 -7.30 -46.73 14.01
C LEU A 265 -8.72 -47.31 14.14
N LEU A 266 -9.74 -46.63 13.61
CA LEU A 266 -11.13 -47.08 13.61
C LEU A 266 -11.28 -48.44 12.93
N ASN A 267 -10.68 -48.62 11.76
CA ASN A 267 -10.71 -49.89 11.02
C ASN A 267 -10.13 -51.05 11.84
N ARG A 268 -9.08 -50.81 12.63
CA ARG A 268 -8.50 -51.83 13.53
C ARG A 268 -9.43 -52.21 14.66
N VAL A 269 -10.06 -51.22 15.29
CA VAL A 269 -11.03 -51.47 16.36
C VAL A 269 -12.20 -52.30 15.82
N LEU A 270 -12.72 -51.95 14.64
CA LEU A 270 -13.80 -52.71 13.99
C LEU A 270 -13.36 -54.14 13.62
N ALA A 271 -12.08 -54.35 13.30
CA ALA A 271 -11.50 -55.65 13.04
C ALA A 271 -11.10 -56.44 14.31
N ASN A 272 -11.42 -55.95 15.51
CA ASN A 272 -10.96 -56.49 16.80
C ASN A 272 -9.43 -56.64 16.90
N GLN A 273 -8.68 -55.75 16.26
CA GLN A 273 -7.23 -55.66 16.36
C GLN A 273 -6.83 -54.63 17.42
N SER A 274 -5.65 -54.81 18.02
CA SER A 274 -5.12 -53.84 18.98
C SER A 274 -4.75 -52.51 18.29
N MET A 275 -4.99 -51.40 19.01
CA MET A 275 -4.52 -50.06 18.62
C MET A 275 -3.16 -49.70 19.23
N ALA A 276 -2.47 -50.64 19.87
CA ALA A 276 -1.14 -50.40 20.40
C ALA A 276 -0.18 -49.92 19.28
N LEU A 277 0.36 -48.71 19.46
CA LEU A 277 1.17 -48.02 18.45
C LEU A 277 2.52 -48.73 18.21
N ASN A 278 3.07 -49.32 19.26
CA ASN A 278 4.31 -50.11 19.24
C ASN A 278 4.18 -51.49 18.56
N GLY A 279 2.97 -51.99 18.32
CA GLY A 279 2.72 -53.40 18.02
C GLY A 279 2.09 -53.69 16.66
N GLY A 280 1.82 -52.67 15.84
CA GLY A 280 1.39 -52.91 14.47
C GLY A 280 0.66 -51.78 13.76
N VAL A 281 0.33 -50.66 14.41
CA VAL A 281 -0.26 -49.49 13.72
C VAL A 281 0.78 -48.92 12.75
N GLN A 282 0.35 -48.63 11.52
CA GLN A 282 1.24 -48.01 10.54
C GLN A 282 1.39 -46.53 10.86
N ILE A 283 2.51 -46.16 11.45
CA ILE A 283 2.88 -44.76 11.66
C ILE A 283 3.46 -44.24 10.34
N ARG A 284 2.90 -43.12 9.85
CA ARG A 284 3.34 -42.46 8.61
C ARG A 284 4.31 -41.34 8.96
N ASN A 285 5.29 -41.10 8.09
CA ASN A 285 6.21 -39.98 8.25
C ASN A 285 5.46 -38.66 8.12
N THR A 286 5.78 -37.69 8.97
CA THR A 286 5.24 -36.33 8.86
C THR A 286 6.17 -35.42 8.06
N LEU A 287 5.59 -34.50 7.29
CA LEU A 287 6.35 -33.38 6.75
C LEU A 287 6.80 -32.48 7.91
N ILE A 288 8.01 -31.93 7.81
CA ILE A 288 8.55 -31.00 8.80
C ILE A 288 8.87 -29.70 8.07
N VAL A 289 8.35 -28.59 8.59
CA VAL A 289 8.56 -27.24 8.02
C VAL A 289 9.10 -26.28 9.08
N PRO A 290 9.97 -25.33 8.71
CA PRO A 290 10.36 -24.23 9.59
C PRO A 290 9.18 -23.30 9.92
N ASP A 291 9.18 -22.70 11.10
CA ASP A 291 8.26 -21.63 11.51
C ASP A 291 8.42 -20.32 10.73
N THR A 292 9.56 -20.14 10.06
CA THR A 292 9.87 -18.96 9.23
C THR A 292 9.21 -18.98 7.85
N LEU A 293 8.62 -20.10 7.43
CA LEU A 293 7.97 -20.18 6.12
C LEU A 293 6.66 -19.38 6.10
N THR A 294 6.37 -18.82 4.94
CA THR A 294 5.06 -18.25 4.61
C THR A 294 4.02 -19.34 4.36
N LEU A 295 2.74 -19.01 4.43
CA LEU A 295 1.67 -19.96 4.09
C LEU A 295 1.73 -20.40 2.62
N SER A 296 2.18 -19.52 1.71
CA SER A 296 2.43 -19.84 0.31
C SER A 296 3.54 -20.89 0.13
N GLU A 297 4.66 -20.73 0.83
CA GLU A 297 5.77 -21.70 0.82
C GLU A 297 5.38 -23.02 1.50
N ALA A 298 4.55 -22.97 2.54
CA ALA A 298 3.99 -24.17 3.18
C ALA A 298 3.06 -24.94 2.22
N LEU A 299 2.22 -24.23 1.46
CA LEU A 299 1.38 -24.84 0.42
C LEU A 299 2.23 -25.54 -0.65
N GLU A 300 3.32 -24.91 -1.09
CA GLU A 300 4.25 -25.52 -2.04
C GLU A 300 4.95 -26.76 -1.44
N SER A 301 5.30 -26.71 -0.16
CA SER A 301 5.88 -27.83 0.58
C SER A 301 4.92 -29.02 0.64
N PHE A 302 3.64 -28.80 0.96
CA PHE A 302 2.60 -29.83 0.91
C PHE A 302 2.45 -30.43 -0.49
N LYS A 303 2.38 -29.58 -1.52
CA LYS A 303 2.25 -30.02 -2.92
C LYS A 303 3.44 -30.86 -3.38
N THR A 304 4.65 -30.48 -2.98
CA THR A 304 5.89 -31.18 -3.36
C THR A 304 6.03 -32.51 -2.63
N ALA A 305 5.69 -32.56 -1.34
CA ALA A 305 5.71 -33.77 -0.53
C ALA A 305 4.56 -34.74 -0.88
N GLY A 306 3.44 -34.22 -1.39
CA GLY A 306 2.21 -35.00 -1.58
C GLY A 306 1.51 -35.37 -0.27
N GLU A 307 1.80 -34.61 0.80
CA GLU A 307 1.22 -34.77 2.14
C GLU A 307 0.36 -33.53 2.47
N ASP A 308 -0.50 -33.65 3.47
CA ASP A 308 -1.47 -32.64 3.91
C ASP A 308 -1.40 -32.37 5.43
N PHE A 309 -0.37 -32.88 6.09
CA PHE A 309 -0.09 -32.69 7.52
C PHE A 309 1.40 -32.43 7.74
N ALA A 310 1.72 -31.35 8.44
CA ALA A 310 3.09 -30.95 8.73
C ALA A 310 3.27 -30.55 10.19
N VAL A 311 4.44 -30.85 10.73
CA VAL A 311 4.91 -30.36 12.02
C VAL A 311 5.83 -29.17 11.81
N ILE A 312 5.64 -28.15 12.61
CA ILE A 312 6.38 -26.90 12.53
C ILE A 312 7.46 -26.90 13.60
N MET A 313 8.69 -26.62 13.20
CA MET A 313 9.82 -26.54 14.12
C MET A 313 10.51 -25.18 14.06
N ASN A 314 11.05 -24.77 15.20
CA ASN A 314 11.94 -23.62 15.29
C ASN A 314 13.41 -24.02 15.06
N GLU A 315 14.31 -23.03 15.18
CA GLU A 315 15.75 -23.19 15.02
C GLU A 315 16.42 -24.11 16.06
N TYR A 316 15.74 -24.36 17.17
CA TYR A 316 16.20 -25.25 18.24
C TYR A 316 15.70 -26.69 18.08
N ALA A 317 15.07 -27.01 16.95
CA ALA A 317 14.42 -28.29 16.67
C ALA A 317 13.32 -28.65 17.68
N LEU A 318 12.64 -27.63 18.23
CA LEU A 318 11.47 -27.81 19.09
C LEU A 318 10.19 -27.64 18.26
N VAL A 319 9.17 -28.43 18.58
CA VAL A 319 7.85 -28.33 17.96
C VAL A 319 7.14 -27.06 18.40
N VAL A 320 6.83 -26.18 17.46
CA VAL A 320 6.08 -24.94 17.75
C VAL A 320 4.58 -25.13 17.49
N GLY A 321 4.23 -26.02 16.56
CA GLY A 321 2.85 -26.27 16.18
C GLY A 321 2.71 -27.36 15.13
N ILE A 322 1.48 -27.57 14.68
CA ILE A 322 1.15 -28.36 13.49
C ILE A 322 0.29 -27.52 12.55
N ILE A 323 0.42 -27.78 11.26
CA ILE A 323 -0.41 -27.16 10.23
C ILE A 323 -0.85 -28.22 9.22
N THR A 324 -2.06 -28.05 8.70
CA THR A 324 -2.61 -28.92 7.67
C THR A 324 -2.84 -28.14 6.38
N LEU A 325 -2.96 -28.87 5.27
CA LEU A 325 -3.38 -28.26 4.00
C LEU A 325 -4.74 -27.57 4.13
N ASN A 326 -5.63 -28.11 4.98
CA ASN A 326 -6.94 -27.53 5.20
C ASN A 326 -6.86 -26.15 5.87
N ASP A 327 -5.91 -25.96 6.79
CA ASP A 327 -5.72 -24.67 7.46
C ASP A 327 -5.31 -23.59 6.43
N VAL A 328 -4.31 -23.90 5.60
CA VAL A 328 -3.86 -23.00 4.52
C VAL A 328 -4.98 -22.72 3.50
N MET A 329 -5.74 -23.74 3.12
CA MET A 329 -6.87 -23.60 2.20
C MET A 329 -8.02 -22.79 2.81
N THR A 330 -8.26 -22.91 4.11
CA THR A 330 -9.27 -22.13 4.82
C THR A 330 -8.85 -20.67 4.88
N THR A 331 -7.57 -20.36 5.11
CA THR A 331 -7.06 -18.98 5.03
C THR A 331 -7.24 -18.39 3.63
N LEU A 332 -6.98 -19.17 2.57
CA LEU A 332 -7.23 -18.72 1.18
C LEU A 332 -8.71 -18.47 0.89
N MET A 333 -9.57 -19.41 1.29
CA MET A 333 -11.00 -19.36 0.97
C MET A 333 -11.79 -18.45 1.91
N GLY A 334 -11.26 -18.10 3.08
CA GLY A 334 -11.93 -17.31 4.11
C GLY A 334 -13.32 -17.86 4.45
N ASP A 335 -14.29 -16.96 4.54
CA ASP A 335 -15.70 -17.25 4.87
C ASP A 335 -16.45 -18.09 3.81
N LEU A 336 -15.81 -18.40 2.67
CA LEU A 336 -16.44 -19.25 1.64
C LEU A 336 -16.56 -20.72 2.11
N VAL A 337 -15.79 -21.12 3.13
CA VAL A 337 -15.89 -22.45 3.76
C VAL A 337 -16.85 -22.35 4.94
N GLY A 338 -18.10 -22.78 4.74
CA GLY A 338 -19.21 -22.49 5.65
C GLY A 338 -19.02 -22.90 7.13
N GLN A 339 -19.43 -21.99 8.02
CA GLN A 339 -20.06 -22.15 9.35
C GLN A 339 -19.76 -23.44 10.16
N GLY A 340 -18.48 -23.81 10.30
CA GLY A 340 -18.06 -24.94 11.13
C GLY A 340 -16.98 -24.61 12.16
N LEU A 341 -16.34 -23.44 12.05
CA LEU A 341 -15.37 -22.93 13.01
C LEU A 341 -16.08 -21.89 13.89
N GLU A 342 -15.89 -21.95 15.21
CA GLU A 342 -16.37 -20.89 16.10
C GLU A 342 -15.80 -19.55 15.62
N GLU A 343 -16.66 -18.54 15.48
CA GLU A 343 -16.21 -17.19 15.11
C GLU A 343 -15.19 -16.72 16.14
N GLN A 344 -13.92 -16.59 15.74
CA GLN A 344 -12.84 -16.12 16.60
C GLN A 344 -13.06 -14.66 17.05
N ILE A 345 -13.88 -13.91 16.30
CA ILE A 345 -14.29 -12.54 16.59
C ILE A 345 -15.82 -12.49 16.63
N VAL A 346 -16.39 -12.34 17.82
CA VAL A 346 -17.83 -12.24 18.03
C VAL A 346 -18.20 -10.82 18.41
N ALA A 347 -19.05 -10.16 17.61
CA ALA A 347 -19.61 -8.87 17.99
C ALA A 347 -20.59 -9.04 19.17
N ARG A 348 -20.30 -8.38 20.29
CA ARG A 348 -21.13 -8.41 21.50
C ARG A 348 -22.17 -7.29 21.51
N ASP A 349 -21.80 -6.10 21.06
CA ASP A 349 -22.67 -4.94 20.85
C ASP A 349 -22.16 -4.07 19.68
N GLU A 350 -22.79 -2.92 19.41
CA GLU A 350 -22.40 -2.03 18.30
C GLU A 350 -20.95 -1.50 18.40
N ASN A 351 -20.34 -1.54 19.58
CA ASN A 351 -19.03 -0.97 19.86
C ASN A 351 -18.08 -1.95 20.58
N SER A 352 -18.44 -3.22 20.72
CA SER A 352 -17.61 -4.20 21.43
C SER A 352 -17.62 -5.58 20.81
N TRP A 353 -16.43 -6.20 20.82
CA TRP A 353 -16.15 -7.51 20.26
C TRP A 353 -15.47 -8.37 21.32
N LEU A 354 -15.85 -9.64 21.38
CA LEU A 354 -15.11 -10.68 22.08
C LEU A 354 -14.22 -11.37 21.07
N VAL A 355 -12.91 -11.36 21.32
CA VAL A 355 -11.89 -11.85 20.39
C VAL A 355 -11.07 -12.93 21.08
N ASP A 356 -10.88 -14.07 20.43
CA ASP A 356 -9.98 -15.13 20.88
C ASP A 356 -8.52 -14.63 20.86
N GLY A 357 -7.73 -14.89 21.90
CA GLY A 357 -6.34 -14.45 21.97
C GLY A 357 -5.43 -15.07 20.91
N GLY A 358 -5.82 -16.21 20.35
CA GLY A 358 -5.18 -16.87 19.20
C GLY A 358 -5.54 -16.27 17.85
N THR A 359 -6.48 -15.33 17.78
CA THR A 359 -6.91 -14.70 16.52
C THR A 359 -5.71 -14.02 15.84
N PRO A 360 -5.44 -14.32 14.55
CA PRO A 360 -4.40 -13.66 13.77
C PRO A 360 -4.57 -12.13 13.77
N ILE A 361 -3.48 -11.38 13.85
CA ILE A 361 -3.54 -9.92 13.97
C ILE A 361 -4.16 -9.26 12.73
N ASP A 362 -3.92 -9.80 11.53
CA ASP A 362 -4.47 -9.22 10.30
C ASP A 362 -5.98 -9.37 10.21
N ASP A 363 -6.55 -10.45 10.77
CA ASP A 363 -7.99 -10.65 10.82
C ASP A 363 -8.64 -9.58 11.73
N VAL A 364 -7.97 -9.27 12.85
CA VAL A 364 -8.39 -8.20 13.76
C VAL A 364 -8.25 -6.82 13.10
N MET A 365 -7.19 -6.57 12.32
CA MET A 365 -7.03 -5.33 11.54
C MET A 365 -8.18 -5.14 10.57
N ARG A 366 -8.54 -6.19 9.82
CA ARG A 366 -9.60 -6.16 8.82
C ARG A 366 -10.97 -5.92 9.44
N VAL A 367 -11.29 -6.58 10.56
CA VAL A 367 -12.60 -6.43 11.22
C VAL A 367 -12.75 -5.06 11.91
N LEU A 368 -11.66 -4.53 12.49
CA LEU A 368 -11.70 -3.26 13.24
C LEU A 368 -11.34 -2.03 12.40
N ASP A 369 -10.99 -2.21 11.13
CA ASP A 369 -10.56 -1.16 10.19
C ASP A 369 -9.34 -0.39 10.74
N ILE A 370 -8.29 -1.14 11.11
CA ILE A 370 -7.02 -0.62 11.64
C ILE A 370 -5.93 -0.83 10.59
N ASP A 371 -5.29 0.26 10.15
CA ASP A 371 -4.27 0.21 9.09
C ASP A 371 -3.00 -0.57 9.48
N GLU A 372 -2.48 -0.36 10.71
CA GLU A 372 -1.23 -0.98 11.14
C GLU A 372 -1.12 -1.07 12.67
N PHE A 373 -0.59 -2.18 13.18
CA PHE A 373 -0.21 -2.35 14.59
C PHE A 373 1.30 -2.11 14.81
N PRO A 374 1.71 -1.61 15.99
CA PRO A 374 3.09 -1.21 16.24
C PRO A 374 4.05 -2.41 16.29
N GLN A 375 5.08 -2.40 15.45
CA GLN A 375 6.10 -3.47 15.40
C GLN A 375 5.50 -4.85 15.13
N SER A 376 4.66 -4.94 14.09
CA SER A 376 3.94 -6.14 13.66
C SER A 376 4.82 -7.40 13.52
N GLY A 377 6.09 -7.27 13.15
CA GLY A 377 7.00 -8.42 13.03
C GLY A 377 7.38 -9.13 14.34
N ASN A 378 6.88 -8.70 15.50
CA ASN A 378 7.17 -9.32 16.81
C ASN A 378 6.04 -10.23 17.32
N TYR A 379 4.89 -10.28 16.64
CA TYR A 379 3.73 -11.05 17.07
C TYR A 379 2.83 -11.38 15.88
N GLU A 380 2.19 -12.54 15.94
CA GLU A 380 1.31 -13.03 14.87
C GLU A 380 -0.17 -12.98 15.27
N THR A 381 -0.47 -12.97 16.57
CA THR A 381 -1.83 -12.98 17.11
C THR A 381 -2.11 -11.77 17.98
N ILE A 382 -3.39 -11.48 18.20
CA ILE A 382 -3.82 -10.38 19.07
C ILE A 382 -3.40 -10.57 20.53
N GLY A 383 -3.35 -11.81 21.01
CA GLY A 383 -2.79 -12.16 22.32
C GLY A 383 -1.29 -11.83 22.40
N GLY A 384 -0.55 -12.13 21.32
CA GLY A 384 0.85 -11.76 21.17
C GLY A 384 1.06 -10.25 21.21
N PHE A 385 0.24 -9.49 20.47
CA PHE A 385 0.23 -8.02 20.51
C PHE A 385 0.03 -7.49 21.94
N MET A 386 -0.95 -8.04 22.67
CA MET A 386 -1.24 -7.63 24.05
C MET A 386 -0.07 -7.90 24.99
N MET A 387 0.55 -9.08 24.90
CA MET A 387 1.73 -9.41 25.69
C MET A 387 2.91 -8.49 25.35
N PHE A 388 3.13 -8.22 24.06
CA PHE A 388 4.16 -7.33 23.56
C PHE A 388 4.00 -5.90 24.12
N MET A 389 2.78 -5.37 24.09
CA MET A 389 2.48 -4.01 24.58
C MET A 389 2.52 -3.90 26.10
N LEU A 390 2.04 -4.92 26.82
CA LEU A 390 2.03 -4.92 28.28
C LEU A 390 3.43 -5.08 28.88
N ARG A 391 4.36 -5.75 28.17
CA ARG A 391 5.73 -6.08 28.62
C ARG A 391 5.77 -6.77 29.99
N LYS A 392 4.71 -7.49 30.32
CA LYS A 392 4.54 -8.28 31.54
C LYS A 392 3.64 -9.47 31.25
N ILE A 393 3.64 -10.46 32.14
CA ILE A 393 2.65 -11.53 32.12
C ILE A 393 1.26 -10.87 32.30
N PRO A 394 0.32 -11.08 31.35
CA PRO A 394 -0.98 -10.47 31.39
C PRO A 394 -1.74 -10.94 32.64
N LYS A 395 -2.61 -10.07 33.15
CA LYS A 395 -3.61 -10.41 34.17
C LYS A 395 -4.99 -10.03 33.65
N ARG A 396 -6.03 -10.72 34.12
CA ARG A 396 -7.41 -10.30 33.85
C ARG A 396 -7.58 -8.82 34.20
N THR A 397 -8.31 -8.07 33.38
CA THR A 397 -8.50 -6.60 33.43
C THR A 397 -7.30 -5.74 32.99
N ASP A 398 -6.13 -6.34 32.68
CA ASP A 398 -5.09 -5.59 31.98
C ASP A 398 -5.61 -5.12 30.63
N SER A 399 -5.29 -3.87 30.26
CA SER A 399 -5.77 -3.30 29.01
C SER A 399 -4.73 -2.43 28.32
N VAL A 400 -4.82 -2.42 27.00
CA VAL A 400 -4.03 -1.59 26.10
C VAL A 400 -4.99 -0.76 25.27
N LYS A 401 -4.68 0.53 25.09
CA LYS A 401 -5.45 1.41 24.21
C LYS A 401 -4.65 1.65 22.95
N PHE A 402 -5.22 1.33 21.80
CA PHE A 402 -4.56 1.49 20.50
C PHE A 402 -5.60 1.74 19.40
N SER A 403 -5.26 2.62 18.44
CA SER A 403 -6.11 2.99 17.29
C SER A 403 -7.57 3.31 17.61
N GLY A 404 -7.84 3.98 18.75
CA GLY A 404 -9.21 4.30 19.15
C GLY A 404 -10.01 3.13 19.75
N TYR A 405 -9.36 2.00 20.03
CA TYR A 405 -9.94 0.85 20.72
C TYR A 405 -9.24 0.61 22.07
N LYS A 406 -9.97 0.01 23.02
CA LYS A 406 -9.44 -0.56 24.26
C LYS A 406 -9.50 -2.08 24.15
N PHE A 407 -8.35 -2.72 24.19
CA PHE A 407 -8.18 -4.17 24.24
C PHE A 407 -8.01 -4.54 25.72
N GLU A 408 -8.93 -5.32 26.28
CA GLU A 408 -8.95 -5.72 27.68
C GLU A 408 -8.92 -7.24 27.83
N VAL A 409 -8.02 -7.76 28.67
CA VAL A 409 -7.91 -9.19 28.93
C VAL A 409 -9.09 -9.66 29.78
N VAL A 410 -9.93 -10.52 29.22
CA VAL A 410 -11.08 -11.13 29.89
C VAL A 410 -10.64 -12.40 30.58
N ASP A 411 -9.96 -13.28 29.85
CA ASP A 411 -9.49 -14.56 30.37
C ASP A 411 -8.07 -14.92 29.95
N ILE A 412 -7.41 -15.71 30.78
CA ILE A 412 -6.03 -16.17 30.64
C ILE A 412 -6.00 -17.66 30.96
N ASP A 413 -5.40 -18.44 30.07
CA ASP A 413 -5.10 -19.85 30.28
C ASP A 413 -3.59 -20.08 30.16
N ASN A 414 -2.98 -20.72 31.16
CA ASN A 414 -1.54 -21.04 31.21
C ASN A 414 -0.61 -19.91 30.69
N TYR A 415 -0.79 -18.69 31.19
CA TYR A 415 -0.04 -17.47 30.83
C TYR A 415 -0.30 -16.91 29.42
N ARG A 416 -1.14 -17.55 28.62
CA ARG A 416 -1.65 -17.05 27.34
C ARG A 416 -2.96 -16.33 27.56
N ILE A 417 -3.20 -15.27 26.80
CA ILE A 417 -4.51 -14.63 26.76
C ILE A 417 -5.45 -15.54 25.97
N ASP A 418 -6.55 -15.94 26.59
CA ASP A 418 -7.56 -16.80 25.97
C ASP A 418 -8.64 -15.95 25.31
N GLN A 419 -9.13 -14.92 26.01
CA GLN A 419 -10.16 -14.01 25.49
C GLN A 419 -9.85 -12.55 25.78
N LEU A 420 -10.15 -11.70 24.79
CA LEU A 420 -10.05 -10.26 24.82
C LEU A 420 -11.40 -9.61 24.58
N LEU A 421 -11.70 -8.58 25.36
CA LEU A 421 -12.79 -7.66 25.09
C LEU A 421 -12.21 -6.44 24.40
N VAL A 422 -12.57 -6.24 23.14
CA VAL A 422 -12.22 -5.04 22.39
C VAL A 422 -13.40 -4.10 22.45
N THR A 423 -13.18 -2.87 22.90
CA THR A 423 -14.23 -1.84 22.98
C THR A 423 -13.78 -0.59 22.25
N ARG A 424 -14.63 -0.07 21.35
CA ARG A 424 -14.40 1.21 20.68
C ARG A 424 -14.45 2.33 21.70
N LEU A 425 -13.41 3.15 21.75
CA LEU A 425 -13.36 4.32 22.61
C LEU A 425 -14.11 5.46 21.92
N ASP A 426 -15.38 5.62 22.25
CA ASP A 426 -16.11 6.83 21.89
C ASP A 426 -15.37 8.04 22.50
N ASN A 427 -15.09 9.05 21.66
CA ASN A 427 -14.49 10.34 22.08
C ASN A 427 -15.41 11.18 23.00
N LYS A 428 -16.40 10.56 23.64
CA LYS A 428 -17.31 11.15 24.63
C LYS A 428 -17.50 10.20 25.81
N SER A 429 -16.60 10.26 26.80
CA SER A 429 -16.98 10.14 28.21
C SER A 429 -15.83 10.48 29.13
N ASN A 430 -15.73 11.77 29.43
CA ASN A 430 -15.12 12.25 30.67
C ASN A 430 -16.16 12.03 31.79
N VAL A 431 -16.38 10.77 32.18
CA VAL A 431 -17.19 10.45 33.36
C VAL A 431 -16.22 10.40 34.55
N PRO A 432 -16.34 11.29 35.55
CA PRO A 432 -15.50 11.22 36.73
C PRO A 432 -15.76 9.87 37.42
N ALA A 433 -14.68 9.19 37.80
CA ALA A 433 -14.75 7.99 38.64
C ALA A 433 -15.63 8.28 39.88
N PRO A 434 -16.52 7.37 40.29
CA PRO A 434 -17.25 7.53 41.53
C PRO A 434 -16.23 7.54 42.67
N LYS A 435 -16.18 8.65 43.42
CA LYS A 435 -15.38 8.73 44.65
C LYS A 435 -15.89 7.66 45.61
N LEU A 436 -15.01 6.74 46.01
CA LEU A 436 -15.28 5.86 47.15
C LEU A 436 -15.56 6.73 48.39
N PRO A 437 -16.48 6.33 49.28
CA PRO A 437 -16.68 7.03 50.55
C PRO A 437 -15.40 6.94 51.40
N ASP A 438 -14.92 8.09 51.88
CA ASP A 438 -13.80 8.15 52.82
C ASP A 438 -14.17 7.43 54.12
N ALA A 439 -13.39 6.40 54.46
CA ALA A 439 -13.47 5.72 55.75
C ALA A 439 -12.80 6.59 56.83
N LYS A 440 -13.52 7.61 57.30
CA LYS A 440 -13.26 8.29 58.59
C LYS A 440 -14.59 8.73 59.18
N ASP A 441 -15.19 7.86 59.97
CA ASP A 441 -16.14 8.19 61.05
C ASP A 441 -16.49 6.90 61.81
N LYS A 442 -15.51 6.34 62.52
CA LYS A 442 -15.72 5.38 63.62
C LYS A 442 -14.53 5.45 64.58
N GLU A 443 -14.40 6.56 65.29
CA GLU A 443 -13.68 6.67 66.56
C GLU A 443 -14.03 8.03 67.17
N ASP A 444 -15.15 8.07 67.91
CA ASP A 444 -15.41 8.90 69.10
C ASP A 444 -16.91 9.07 69.35
N SER A 445 -17.55 8.02 69.89
CA SER A 445 -18.72 8.17 70.77
C SER A 445 -18.87 6.95 71.67
N ALA A 446 -17.94 6.78 72.61
CA ALA A 446 -18.10 5.89 73.77
C ALA A 446 -17.37 6.47 74.98
N ALA A 447 -17.91 7.57 75.51
CA ALA A 447 -17.86 7.95 76.93
C ALA A 447 -18.97 8.97 77.20
#